data_AF-A0A6N2E0F4-F1
#
_entry.id   AF-A0A6N2E0F4-F1
#
_cell.length_a   1.000
_cell.length_b   1.000
_cell.length_c   1.000
_cell.angle_alpha   90.00
_cell.angle_beta   90.00
_cell.angle_gamma   90.00
#
_symmetry.space_group_name_H-M   'P 1'
#
loop_
_entity.id
_entity.type
_entity.pdbx_description
1 polymer ?
#
loop_
_entity_poly.entity_id
_entity_poly.type
_entity_poly.pdbx_seq_one_letter_code
_entity_poly.pdbx_strand_id
1 'polypeptide(L)'
;MKSDFVDRTVLVHLPATFIDTLLKVRATLDNDLASLLETSLASCSGSLKELDQEEATKAAPLPNGRYVAEFLGVPFATRTLPEVFAEIVDMTAEVAPEALDRLSEVSARTRRFVARRPEAVHPGNHRLPVMQTASGWWISKNIGQEDLMRALRALCRAAGLSFGADVKFSLRHRAT
;
A
#
# COMPACT_ATOMS: atom_id res chain seq x y z
N MET A 1 29.55 -19.93 4.17
CA MET A 1 28.67 -21.01 4.67
C MET A 1 27.72 -21.36 3.53
N LYS A 2 27.89 -22.53 2.91
CA LYS A 2 26.98 -23.05 1.87
C LYS A 2 25.97 -23.94 2.60
N SER A 3 24.67 -23.66 2.44
CA SER A 3 23.59 -24.45 3.01
C SER A 3 23.31 -25.64 2.10
N ASP A 4 23.72 -26.83 2.53
CA ASP A 4 23.36 -28.09 1.89
C ASP A 4 21.91 -28.44 2.23
N PHE A 5 20.97 -28.09 1.35
CA PHE A 5 19.63 -28.67 1.37
C PHE A 5 19.72 -30.06 0.75
N VAL A 6 19.80 -31.08 1.59
CA VAL A 6 19.64 -32.48 1.18
C VAL A 6 18.16 -32.68 0.87
N ASP A 7 17.84 -32.76 -0.42
CA ASP A 7 16.50 -33.02 -0.93
C ASP A 7 16.11 -34.46 -0.58
N ARG A 8 15.54 -34.65 0.62
CA ARG A 8 15.02 -35.95 1.09
C ARG A 8 13.66 -36.19 0.46
N THR A 9 13.67 -36.64 -0.79
CA THR A 9 12.45 -37.09 -1.47
C THR A 9 12.04 -38.45 -0.91
N VAL A 10 10.88 -38.52 -0.25
CA VAL A 10 10.28 -39.78 0.22
C VAL A 10 9.17 -40.17 -0.76
N LEU A 11 9.36 -41.31 -1.43
CA LEU A 11 8.33 -41.90 -2.29
C LEU A 11 7.30 -42.60 -1.41
N VAL A 12 6.07 -42.09 -1.42
CA VAL A 12 4.94 -42.66 -0.67
C VAL A 12 3.91 -43.16 -1.67
N HIS A 13 3.50 -44.42 -1.54
CA HIS A 13 2.48 -45.00 -2.39
C HIS A 13 1.10 -44.61 -1.85
N LEU A 14 0.40 -43.72 -2.55
CA LEU A 14 -0.92 -43.25 -2.16
C LEU A 14 -2.01 -43.96 -3.00
N PRO A 15 -3.08 -44.45 -2.37
CA PRO A 15 -4.24 -44.96 -3.10
C PRO A 15 -4.86 -43.87 -3.98
N ALA A 16 -5.29 -44.21 -5.19
CA ALA A 16 -5.92 -43.27 -6.12
C ALA A 16 -7.18 -42.60 -5.53
N THR A 17 -7.88 -43.32 -4.64
CA THR A 17 -9.04 -42.79 -3.90
C THR A 17 -8.67 -41.62 -2.99
N PHE A 18 -7.47 -41.62 -2.41
CA PHE A 18 -6.99 -40.53 -1.57
C PHE A 18 -6.72 -39.25 -2.39
N ILE A 19 -6.15 -39.40 -3.59
CA ILE A 19 -5.93 -38.30 -4.53
C ILE A 19 -7.28 -37.72 -4.99
N ASP A 20 -8.24 -38.58 -5.33
CA ASP A 20 -9.58 -38.16 -5.73
C ASP A 20 -10.30 -37.41 -4.59
N THR A 21 -10.17 -37.87 -3.34
CA THR A 21 -10.73 -37.14 -2.19
C THR A 21 -10.07 -35.78 -1.98
N LEU A 22 -8.75 -35.66 -2.14
CA LEU A 22 -8.05 -34.37 -2.04
C LEU A 22 -8.48 -33.40 -3.13
N LEU A 23 -8.64 -33.89 -4.37
CA LEU A 23 -9.13 -33.09 -5.48
C LEU A 23 -10.58 -32.63 -5.26
N LYS A 24 -11.44 -33.50 -4.71
CA LYS A 24 -12.82 -33.13 -4.34
C LYS A 24 -12.86 -32.09 -3.23
N VAL A 25 -12.06 -32.24 -2.17
CA VAL A 25 -11.97 -31.26 -1.08
C VAL A 25 -11.49 -29.90 -1.59
N ARG A 26 -10.52 -29.89 -2.51
CA ARG A 26 -10.10 -28.65 -3.16
C ARG A 26 -11.24 -28.01 -3.95
N ALA A 27 -11.94 -28.79 -4.77
CA ALA A 27 -13.05 -28.28 -5.56
C ALA A 27 -14.20 -27.74 -4.68
N THR A 28 -14.49 -28.37 -3.54
CA THR A 28 -15.48 -27.83 -2.59
C THR A 28 -15.03 -26.53 -1.95
N LEU A 29 -13.76 -26.41 -1.56
CA LEU A 29 -13.22 -25.15 -1.03
C LEU A 29 -13.28 -24.02 -2.05
N ASP A 30 -12.91 -24.31 -3.30
CA ASP A 30 -12.95 -23.32 -4.39
C ASP A 30 -14.40 -22.87 -4.67
N ASN A 31 -15.36 -23.81 -4.65
CA ASN A 31 -16.78 -23.50 -4.81
C ASN A 31 -17.37 -22.72 -3.63
N ASP A 32 -17.01 -23.06 -2.40
CA ASP A 32 -17.44 -22.35 -1.20
C ASP A 32 -16.91 -20.92 -1.22
N LEU A 33 -15.64 -20.72 -1.58
CA LEU A 33 -15.02 -19.41 -1.72
C LEU A 33 -15.69 -18.59 -2.83
N ALA A 34 -15.98 -19.20 -3.98
CA ALA A 34 -16.75 -18.58 -5.06
C ALA A 34 -18.15 -18.14 -4.59
N SER A 35 -18.86 -19.01 -3.87
CA SER A 35 -20.20 -18.72 -3.33
C SER A 35 -20.18 -17.61 -2.27
N LEU A 36 -19.13 -17.54 -1.44
CA LEU A 36 -18.95 -16.47 -0.46
C LEU A 36 -18.66 -15.13 -1.13
N LEU A 37 -17.86 -15.13 -2.20
CA LEU A 37 -17.62 -13.92 -2.99
C LEU A 37 -18.90 -13.46 -3.70
N GLU A 38 -19.66 -14.38 -4.30
CA GLU A 38 -20.97 -14.07 -4.89
C GLU A 38 -21.95 -13.54 -3.84
N THR A 39 -22.00 -14.15 -2.66
CA THR A 39 -22.85 -13.71 -1.54
C THR A 39 -22.41 -12.33 -1.04
N SER A 40 -21.10 -12.08 -0.96
CA SER A 40 -20.57 -10.76 -0.59
C SER A 40 -20.89 -9.72 -1.65
N LEU A 41 -20.78 -10.03 -2.95
CA LEU A 41 -21.16 -9.14 -4.04
C LEU A 41 -22.67 -8.85 -4.02
N ALA A 42 -23.49 -9.88 -3.82
CA ALA A 42 -24.94 -9.73 -3.68
C ALA A 42 -25.33 -8.91 -2.43
N SER A 43 -24.61 -9.10 -1.31
CA SER A 43 -24.80 -8.33 -0.07
C SER A 43 -24.35 -6.88 -0.22
N CYS A 44 -23.29 -6.60 -0.99
CA CYS A 44 -22.88 -5.24 -1.34
C CYS A 44 -23.89 -4.56 -2.27
N SER A 45 -24.60 -5.32 -3.11
CA SER A 45 -25.61 -4.78 -4.03
C SER A 45 -26.87 -4.25 -3.31
N GLY A 46 -27.11 -4.65 -2.07
CA GLY A 46 -28.22 -4.14 -1.25
C GLY A 46 -27.96 -2.80 -0.56
N SER A 47 -26.68 -2.40 -0.42
CA SER A 47 -26.27 -1.17 0.29
C SER A 47 -25.89 -0.02 -0.65
N LEU A 48 -26.34 -0.07 -1.91
CA LEU A 48 -26.07 0.94 -2.94
C LEU A 48 -27.35 1.64 -3.44
N LYS A 49 -28.42 1.70 -2.62
CA LYS A 49 -29.66 2.43 -2.96
C LYS A 49 -29.66 3.92 -2.61
N GLU A 50 -28.53 4.46 -2.19
CA GLU A 50 -28.35 5.90 -2.09
C GLU A 50 -27.01 6.20 -2.75
N LEU A 51 -27.04 6.37 -4.07
CA LEU A 51 -26.08 7.02 -4.99
C LEU A 51 -26.33 6.48 -6.43
N ASP A 52 -27.57 6.56 -6.91
CA ASP A 52 -27.84 6.70 -8.35
C ASP A 52 -27.39 8.12 -8.74
N GLN A 53 -26.73 8.43 -9.86
CA GLN A 53 -26.52 7.74 -11.13
C GLN A 53 -25.42 8.54 -11.88
N GLU A 54 -24.43 7.87 -12.49
CA GLU A 54 -24.10 8.02 -13.93
C GLU A 54 -22.80 7.25 -14.31
N GLU A 55 -23.01 6.30 -15.23
CA GLU A 55 -22.13 5.87 -16.31
C GLU A 55 -20.95 4.90 -16.07
N ALA A 56 -21.26 3.66 -16.39
CA ALA A 56 -20.40 2.69 -17.07
C ALA A 56 -19.50 3.29 -18.16
N THR A 57 -18.30 2.73 -18.28
CA THR A 57 -17.35 2.88 -19.41
C THR A 57 -16.61 4.21 -19.50
N LYS A 58 -15.80 4.52 -18.48
CA LYS A 58 -14.65 5.43 -18.66
C LYS A 58 -13.58 5.08 -17.63
N ALA A 59 -12.34 4.90 -18.09
CA ALA A 59 -11.18 4.84 -17.20
C ALA A 59 -11.32 5.95 -16.14
N ALA A 60 -11.16 5.59 -14.87
CA ALA A 60 -11.34 6.49 -13.73
C ALA A 60 -10.78 7.88 -14.05
N PRO A 61 -11.50 8.97 -13.73
CA PRO A 61 -11.01 10.31 -13.98
C PRO A 61 -9.62 10.40 -13.39
N LEU A 62 -8.61 10.64 -14.24
CA LEU A 62 -7.25 10.77 -13.75
C LEU A 62 -7.29 11.81 -12.64
N PRO A 63 -6.83 11.47 -11.44
CA PRO A 63 -7.03 12.34 -10.30
C PRO A 63 -6.40 13.70 -10.63
N ASN A 64 -7.20 14.76 -10.50
CA ASN A 64 -6.90 16.12 -10.97
C ASN A 64 -5.96 16.86 -10.00
N GLY A 65 -4.87 16.21 -9.63
CA GLY A 65 -3.81 16.76 -8.80
C GLY A 65 -2.63 17.23 -9.63
N ARG A 66 -1.87 18.20 -9.09
CA ARG A 66 -0.59 18.63 -9.66
C ARG A 66 0.44 17.50 -9.62
N TYR A 67 0.35 16.65 -8.61
CA TYR A 67 1.24 15.53 -8.37
C TYR A 67 0.46 14.23 -8.52
N VAL A 68 0.96 13.32 -9.35
CA VAL A 68 0.35 12.00 -9.56
C VAL A 68 1.31 10.95 -9.00
N ALA A 69 0.75 10.01 -8.25
CA ALA A 69 1.48 8.88 -7.74
C ALA A 69 0.64 7.61 -7.87
N GLU A 70 1.32 6.47 -7.80
CA GLU A 70 0.72 5.16 -7.85
C GLU A 70 1.29 4.34 -6.69
N PHE A 71 0.43 3.67 -5.95
CA PHE A 71 0.82 2.78 -4.86
C PHE A 71 0.16 1.42 -5.09
N LEU A 72 0.97 0.38 -5.26
CA LEU A 72 0.53 -0.99 -5.54
C LEU A 72 -0.49 -1.08 -6.69
N GLY A 73 -0.28 -0.28 -7.75
CA GLY A 73 -1.19 -0.24 -8.90
C GLY A 73 -2.38 0.71 -8.76
N VAL A 74 -2.60 1.33 -7.59
CA VAL A 74 -3.68 2.30 -7.36
C VAL A 74 -3.17 3.71 -7.65
N PRO A 75 -3.64 4.38 -8.73
CA PRO A 75 -3.26 5.75 -9.03
C PRO A 75 -4.07 6.75 -8.20
N PHE A 76 -3.39 7.76 -7.66
CA PHE A 76 -4.01 8.87 -6.96
C PHE A 76 -3.28 10.18 -7.31
N ALA A 77 -3.91 11.32 -7.04
CA ALA A 77 -3.26 12.61 -7.26
C ALA A 77 -3.67 13.62 -6.20
N THR A 78 -2.71 14.46 -5.86
CA THR A 78 -2.85 15.46 -4.80
C THR A 78 -2.36 16.82 -5.29
N ARG A 79 -2.59 17.85 -4.46
CA ARG A 79 -2.23 19.24 -4.79
C ARG A 79 -0.82 19.57 -4.31
N THR A 80 -0.35 18.92 -3.26
CA THR A 80 0.93 19.21 -2.62
C THR A 80 1.78 17.95 -2.39
N LEU A 81 3.10 18.11 -2.36
CA LEU A 81 4.05 17.03 -2.04
C LEU A 81 3.80 16.35 -0.69
N PRO A 82 3.54 17.08 0.43
CA PRO A 82 3.24 16.42 1.69
C PRO A 82 1.94 15.63 1.66
N GLU A 83 0.92 16.05 0.89
CA GLU A 83 -0.28 15.24 0.67
C GLU A 83 0.03 13.94 -0.06
N VAL A 84 0.93 13.94 -1.06
CA VAL A 84 1.37 12.69 -1.71
C VAL A 84 1.96 11.73 -0.68
N PHE A 85 2.81 12.25 0.19
CA PHE A 85 3.45 11.43 1.20
C PHE A 85 2.45 10.95 2.26
N ALA A 86 1.50 11.80 2.67
CA ALA A 86 0.44 11.43 3.60
C ALA A 86 -0.40 10.28 3.06
N GLU A 87 -0.84 10.39 1.80
CA GLU A 87 -1.67 9.35 1.17
C GLU A 87 -0.94 8.01 1.10
N ILE A 88 0.34 8.02 0.72
CA ILE A 88 1.15 6.78 0.67
C ILE A 88 1.34 6.21 2.08
N VAL A 89 1.52 7.04 3.09
CA VAL A 89 1.60 6.59 4.48
C VAL A 89 0.27 5.97 4.91
N ASP A 90 -0.87 6.57 4.56
CA ASP A 90 -2.19 6.04 4.89
C ASP A 90 -2.45 4.69 4.19
N MET A 91 -2.20 4.59 2.89
CA MET A 91 -2.27 3.32 2.16
C MET A 91 -1.30 2.26 2.70
N THR A 92 -0.10 2.67 3.12
CA THR A 92 0.86 1.74 3.75
C THR A 92 0.37 1.29 5.13
N ALA A 93 -0.31 2.15 5.89
CA ALA A 93 -0.87 1.78 7.19
C ALA A 93 -1.96 0.71 7.05
N GLU A 94 -2.71 0.74 5.96
CA GLU A 94 -3.74 -0.26 5.65
C GLU A 94 -3.14 -1.60 5.20
N VAL A 95 -2.10 -1.57 4.36
CA VAL A 95 -1.56 -2.78 3.73
C VAL A 95 -0.41 -3.43 4.53
N ALA A 96 0.47 -2.63 5.11
CA ALA A 96 1.69 -3.08 5.78
C ALA A 96 2.05 -2.14 6.97
N PRO A 97 1.25 -2.13 8.05
CA PRO A 97 1.45 -1.22 9.18
C PRO A 97 2.84 -1.34 9.82
N GLU A 98 3.41 -2.55 9.87
CA GLU A 98 4.76 -2.81 10.39
C GLU A 98 5.87 -2.15 9.56
N ALA A 99 5.61 -1.80 8.29
CA ALA A 99 6.54 -1.03 7.48
C ALA A 99 6.67 0.41 7.99
N LEU A 100 5.59 0.99 8.52
CA LEU A 100 5.62 2.35 9.07
C LEU A 100 6.35 2.41 10.41
N ASP A 101 6.20 1.39 11.24
CA ASP A 101 6.99 1.28 12.47
C ASP A 101 8.48 1.21 12.14
N ARG A 102 8.88 0.35 11.18
CA ARG A 102 10.27 0.31 10.65
C ARG A 102 10.72 1.64 10.05
N LEU A 103 9.86 2.31 9.29
CA LEU A 103 10.17 3.60 8.68
C LEU A 103 10.36 4.70 9.75
N SER A 104 9.65 4.62 10.87
CA SER A 104 9.75 5.59 11.97
C SER A 104 11.11 5.56 12.66
N GLU A 105 11.82 4.43 12.59
CA GLU A 105 13.19 4.26 13.08
C GLU A 105 14.22 4.89 12.13
N VAL A 106 13.86 5.09 10.86
CA VAL A 106 14.74 5.68 9.85
C VAL A 106 14.71 7.21 9.93
N SER A 107 15.86 7.81 10.21
CA SER A 107 16.05 9.26 10.24
C SER A 107 16.65 9.80 8.94
N ALA A 108 16.10 10.93 8.48
CA ALA A 108 16.68 11.79 7.47
C ALA A 108 17.54 12.88 8.11
N ARG A 109 18.85 12.64 8.29
CA ARG A 109 19.85 13.55 8.87
C ARG A 109 19.48 14.08 10.27
N THR A 110 18.52 14.99 10.36
CA THR A 110 18.03 15.63 11.59
C THR A 110 16.54 15.44 11.83
N ARG A 111 15.77 14.89 10.88
CA ARG A 111 14.31 14.73 10.98
C ARG A 111 13.87 13.29 10.72
N ARG A 112 12.74 12.86 11.26
CA ARG A 112 12.12 11.57 10.93
C ARG A 112 11.20 11.71 9.72
N PHE A 113 11.04 10.64 8.95
CA PHE A 113 10.08 10.61 7.84
C PHE A 113 8.65 10.56 8.35
N VAL A 114 8.39 9.66 9.28
CA VAL A 114 7.11 9.48 9.98
C VAL A 114 7.35 9.39 11.48
N ALA A 115 6.38 9.81 12.29
CA ALA A 115 6.44 9.71 13.75
C ALA A 115 5.06 9.52 14.37
N ARG A 116 4.99 8.93 15.57
CA ARG A 116 3.73 8.84 16.36
C ARG A 116 3.36 10.14 17.07
N ARG A 117 4.31 11.07 17.19
CA ARG A 117 4.13 12.37 17.85
C ARG A 117 4.65 13.50 16.97
N PRO A 118 4.00 14.67 16.95
CA PRO A 118 4.39 15.79 16.10
C PRO A 118 5.82 16.28 16.40
N GLU A 119 6.22 16.31 17.67
CA GLU A 119 7.54 16.80 18.10
C GLU A 119 8.68 15.92 17.61
N ALA A 120 8.41 14.64 17.36
CA ALA A 120 9.41 13.67 16.96
C ALA A 120 9.71 13.70 15.45
N VAL A 121 8.91 14.42 14.64
CA VAL A 121 9.20 14.63 13.22
C VAL A 121 10.43 15.51 13.07
N HIS A 122 10.52 16.61 13.82
CA HIS A 122 11.66 17.54 13.82
C HIS A 122 12.27 17.67 15.23
N PRO A 123 13.07 16.68 15.67
CA PRO A 123 13.75 16.74 16.96
C PRO A 123 14.55 18.05 17.12
N GLY A 124 14.23 18.82 18.15
CA GLY A 124 14.91 20.09 18.45
C GLY A 124 14.45 21.30 17.65
N ASN A 125 13.48 21.17 16.72
CA ASN A 125 12.91 22.32 16.00
C ASN A 125 11.39 22.21 15.83
N HIS A 126 10.65 22.65 16.86
CA HIS A 126 9.19 22.62 16.90
C HIS A 126 8.50 23.70 16.06
N ARG A 127 9.27 24.62 15.43
CA ARG A 127 8.69 25.69 14.58
C ARG A 127 8.32 25.19 13.19
N LEU A 128 8.87 24.05 12.77
CA LEU A 128 8.63 23.51 11.44
C LEU A 128 7.22 22.88 11.35
N PRO A 129 6.46 23.17 10.29
CA PRO A 129 5.09 22.70 10.19
C PRO A 129 5.04 21.20 9.96
N VAL A 130 4.17 20.53 10.71
CA VAL A 130 3.85 19.10 10.61
C VAL A 130 2.37 18.91 10.25
N MET A 131 2.03 17.72 9.77
CA MET A 131 0.64 17.30 9.60
C MET A 131 0.46 15.87 10.11
N GLN A 132 -0.75 15.61 10.58
CA GLN A 132 -1.20 14.27 10.89
C GLN A 132 -1.89 13.66 9.65
N THR A 133 -1.59 12.41 9.36
CA THR A 133 -2.23 11.61 8.31
C THR A 133 -3.51 10.96 8.85
N ALA A 134 -4.36 10.39 7.99
CA ALA A 134 -5.60 9.76 8.43
C ALA A 134 -5.35 8.54 9.35
N SER A 135 -4.26 7.81 9.12
CA SER A 135 -3.78 6.69 9.94
C SER A 135 -3.13 7.11 11.27
N GLY A 136 -3.12 8.41 11.59
CA GLY A 136 -2.63 8.93 12.87
C GLY A 136 -1.12 9.14 12.95
N TRP A 137 -0.38 8.96 11.85
CA TRP A 137 1.04 9.24 11.77
C TRP A 137 1.30 10.73 11.53
N TRP A 138 2.46 11.22 11.97
CA TRP A 138 2.90 12.59 11.79
C TRP A 138 4.02 12.68 10.76
N ILE A 139 3.90 13.62 9.83
CA ILE A 139 4.88 13.89 8.78
C ILE A 139 5.19 15.39 8.69
N SER A 140 6.29 15.75 8.02
CA SER A 140 6.65 17.16 7.75
C SER A 140 5.79 17.73 6.63
N LYS A 141 5.17 18.91 6.84
CA LYS A 141 4.59 19.70 5.73
C LYS A 141 5.69 20.37 4.88
N ASN A 142 6.85 20.60 5.47
CA ASN A 142 8.01 21.15 4.78
C ASN A 142 8.82 20.02 4.15
N ILE A 143 8.37 19.52 3.01
CA ILE A 143 9.03 18.46 2.25
C ILE A 143 9.23 18.91 0.79
N GLY A 144 10.50 18.93 0.36
CA GLY A 144 10.86 19.15 -1.04
C GLY A 144 10.75 17.87 -1.86
N GLN A 145 10.91 17.97 -3.18
CA GLN A 145 10.80 16.81 -4.06
C GLN A 145 11.90 15.76 -3.81
N GLU A 146 13.14 16.18 -3.61
CA GLU A 146 14.26 15.26 -3.30
C GLU A 146 14.03 14.53 -1.97
N ASP A 147 13.52 15.27 -1.00
CA ASP A 147 13.17 14.74 0.32
C ASP A 147 12.02 13.73 0.23
N LEU A 148 11.00 14.02 -0.59
CA LEU A 148 9.91 13.09 -0.88
C LEU A 148 10.45 11.83 -1.54
N MET A 149 11.26 11.94 -2.59
CA MET A 149 11.85 10.77 -3.25
C MET A 149 12.69 9.93 -2.28
N ARG A 150 13.45 10.57 -1.39
CA ARG A 150 14.23 9.88 -0.36
C ARG A 150 13.31 9.17 0.65
N ALA A 151 12.22 9.81 1.05
CA ALA A 151 11.22 9.23 1.96
C ALA A 151 10.53 8.02 1.32
N LEU A 152 10.09 8.14 0.06
CA LEU A 152 9.45 7.05 -0.68
C LEU A 152 10.39 5.86 -0.88
N ARG A 153 11.66 6.09 -1.21
CA ARG A 153 12.66 5.01 -1.28
C ARG A 153 12.91 4.36 0.08
N ALA A 154 12.91 5.14 1.16
CA ALA A 154 13.04 4.59 2.51
C ALA A 154 11.82 3.74 2.89
N LEU A 155 10.62 4.22 2.57
CA LEU A 155 9.35 3.50 2.76
C LEU A 155 9.34 2.19 1.97
N CYS A 156 9.71 2.22 0.68
CA CYS A 156 9.79 1.04 -0.15
C CYS A 156 10.74 -0.01 0.46
N ARG A 157 11.92 0.40 0.94
CA ARG A 157 12.85 -0.51 1.63
C ARG A 157 12.28 -1.07 2.94
N ALA A 158 11.54 -0.25 3.69
CA ALA A 158 10.90 -0.71 4.92
C ALA A 158 9.77 -1.70 4.64
N ALA A 159 9.00 -1.49 3.56
CA ALA A 159 7.88 -2.34 3.17
C ALA A 159 8.29 -3.56 2.31
N GLY A 160 9.54 -3.64 1.85
CA GLY A 160 9.96 -4.67 0.89
C GLY A 160 9.44 -4.45 -0.53
N LEU A 161 9.07 -3.21 -0.88
CA LEU A 161 8.56 -2.79 -2.18
C LEU A 161 9.65 -2.20 -3.06
N SER A 162 9.39 -2.15 -4.37
CA SER A 162 10.27 -1.59 -5.38
C SER A 162 9.79 -0.20 -5.83
N PHE A 163 10.63 0.82 -5.59
CA PHE A 163 10.36 2.18 -6.10
C PHE A 163 10.46 2.20 -7.64
N GLY A 164 9.42 2.70 -8.30
CA GLY A 164 9.28 2.73 -9.76
C GLY A 164 8.42 1.61 -10.34
N ALA A 165 8.23 0.51 -9.60
CA ALA A 165 7.32 -0.57 -9.97
C ALA A 165 6.05 -0.54 -9.11
N ASP A 166 6.23 -0.69 -7.80
CA ASP A 166 5.14 -0.76 -6.82
C ASP A 166 4.71 0.64 -6.36
N VAL A 167 5.68 1.55 -6.20
CA VAL A 167 5.43 2.94 -5.84
C VAL A 167 6.00 3.85 -6.92
N LYS A 168 5.14 4.58 -7.62
CA LYS A 168 5.54 5.52 -8.67
C LYS A 168 5.16 6.94 -8.28
N PHE A 169 6.02 7.89 -8.62
CA PHE A 169 5.78 9.31 -8.43
C PHE A 169 6.18 10.06 -9.69
N SER A 170 5.23 10.79 -10.26
CA SER A 170 5.41 11.55 -11.50
C SER A 170 4.93 12.98 -11.31
N LEU A 171 5.76 13.92 -11.76
CA LEU A 171 5.35 15.30 -11.91
C LEU A 171 4.53 15.44 -13.19
N ARG A 172 3.32 16.00 -13.10
CA ARG A 172 2.69 16.54 -14.31
C ARG A 172 3.48 17.76 -14.73
N HIS A 173 4.25 17.65 -15.81
CA HIS A 173 4.76 18.82 -16.50
C HIS A 173 3.58 19.59 -17.08
N ARG A 174 3.40 20.83 -16.64
CA ARG A 174 2.50 21.76 -17.32
C ARG A 174 3.19 22.10 -18.64
N ALA A 175 2.65 21.63 -19.76
CA ALA A 175 3.02 22.18 -21.06
C ALA A 175 2.65 23.68 -21.01
N THR A 176 3.67 24.52 -20.99
CA THR A 176 3.57 25.97 -21.16
C THR A 176 3.23 26.30 -22.59
#